data_AF-A0A920FIN4-F1
#
_entry.id   AF-A0A920FIN4-F1
#
_cell.length_a   1.000
_cell.length_b   1.000
_cell.length_c   1.000
_cell.angle_alpha   90.00
_cell.angle_beta   90.00
_cell.angle_gamma   90.00
#
_symmetry.space_group_name_H-M   'P 1'
#
loop_
_entity.id
_entity.type
_entity.pdbx_description
1 polymer ?
#
loop_
_entity_poly.entity_id
_entity_poly.type
_entity_poly.pdbx_seq_one_letter_code
_entity_poly.pdbx_strand_id
1 'polypeptide(L)'
;MEYTISDKAKKVTLGVAVVGLVLLVIGFFSQKDFVYAEKVNDHAVTITYNGKADIDQQNKLKDKIKEKLGGYEIEFHESNHHSSHANHQEVDASHTETDTEHTTLHASANGDHGHEVDHAHHGPTFVWDVHLNHSAVVENHDNHAESGADKLVAMVNDGDIAFADKGNRRFWSNLLVNGFFFFGIALGALFYLALHYATESGWGVVLLRIFEGIMSAMPIGIAVLLIVFIAGTFGGHHIYTWMDPEYTDPNSSHFDPIIYGKRAYLNLPFFWIRVVAYFTTFYLFLRWFKNKSRQEDKEGGTESHFKMYRRGALFLVFFAVFSSTMAWDFIMSIDTHWFSTLFGWYVFSGIWLSGMIMVMMITLYLRKSGYLPFVNESHIHDVGKWMFALSFLWSYLWFSQFMLIWYSNIPEEVIYFTQRIENYQLLFFGTFIVNFFFPMVFFMSRDTKRSAGYLIVIGLLIFIGHWFDVFNMVMPGTLFDQWELGLLELGMFMLFLGTFVYTVLRAISKAPLLQKNHPYLEESKHHEF
;
A
#
# COMPACT_ATOMS: atom_id res chain seq x y z
N MET A 1 -21.44 -9.93 31.57
CA MET A 1 -22.35 -9.92 30.41
C MET A 1 -21.68 -10.67 29.27
N GLU A 2 -22.37 -11.66 28.75
CA GLU A 2 -21.89 -12.48 27.63
C GLU A 2 -22.45 -11.91 26.34
N TYR A 3 -21.57 -11.52 25.42
CA TYR A 3 -21.98 -11.05 24.11
C TYR A 3 -22.25 -12.26 23.21
N THR A 4 -23.42 -12.29 22.58
CA THR A 4 -23.72 -13.25 21.52
C THR A 4 -23.85 -12.52 20.19
N ILE A 5 -23.13 -12.99 19.17
CA ILE A 5 -23.22 -12.38 17.83
C ILE A 5 -24.64 -12.56 17.30
N SER A 6 -25.32 -11.45 17.00
CA SER A 6 -26.65 -11.48 16.40
C SER A 6 -26.62 -12.05 14.99
N ASP A 7 -27.69 -12.72 14.57
CA ASP A 7 -27.76 -13.29 13.22
C ASP A 7 -27.73 -12.20 12.14
N LYS A 8 -28.24 -11.01 12.43
CA LYS A 8 -28.09 -9.83 11.55
C LYS A 8 -26.61 -9.47 11.37
N ALA A 9 -25.82 -9.43 12.44
CA ALA A 9 -24.40 -9.10 12.36
C ALA A 9 -23.60 -10.16 11.60
N LYS A 10 -23.91 -11.45 11.81
CA LYS A 10 -23.31 -12.55 11.02
C LYS A 10 -23.64 -12.40 9.53
N LYS A 11 -24.92 -12.20 9.19
CA LYS A 11 -25.36 -12.04 7.80
C LYS A 11 -24.72 -10.83 7.11
N VAL A 12 -24.60 -9.70 7.80
CA VAL A 12 -23.98 -8.50 7.22
C VAL A 12 -22.48 -8.70 7.02
N THR A 13 -21.75 -9.16 8.04
CA THR A 13 -20.28 -9.33 7.94
C THR A 13 -19.89 -10.38 6.91
N LEU A 14 -20.58 -11.53 6.90
CA LEU A 14 -20.36 -12.56 5.89
C LEU A 14 -20.88 -12.13 4.51
N GLY A 15 -21.98 -11.38 4.44
CA GLY A 15 -22.51 -10.83 3.19
C GLY A 15 -21.53 -9.86 2.53
N VAL A 16 -20.91 -8.95 3.30
CA VAL A 16 -19.85 -8.06 2.81
C VAL A 16 -18.64 -8.87 2.33
N ALA A 17 -18.25 -9.92 3.05
CA ALA A 17 -17.15 -10.79 2.63
C ALA A 17 -17.46 -11.53 1.31
N VAL A 18 -18.69 -12.04 1.15
CA VAL A 18 -19.13 -12.73 -0.08
C VAL A 18 -19.22 -11.77 -1.26
N VAL A 19 -19.79 -10.57 -1.08
CA VAL A 19 -19.80 -9.54 -2.13
C VAL A 19 -18.38 -9.17 -2.51
N GLY A 20 -17.50 -8.97 -1.52
CA GLY A 20 -16.08 -8.72 -1.76
C GLY A 20 -15.41 -9.85 -2.55
N LEU A 21 -15.71 -11.11 -2.23
CA LEU A 21 -15.19 -12.26 -2.98
C LEU A 21 -15.67 -12.29 -4.43
N VAL A 22 -16.95 -12.00 -4.68
CA VAL A 22 -17.50 -11.95 -6.05
C VAL A 22 -16.82 -10.85 -6.85
N LEU A 23 -16.69 -9.64 -6.28
CA LEU A 23 -16.01 -8.52 -6.92
C LEU A 23 -14.52 -8.82 -7.17
N LEU A 24 -13.85 -9.46 -6.21
CA LEU A 24 -12.47 -9.93 -6.35
C LEU A 24 -12.33 -10.90 -7.51
N VAL A 25 -13.19 -11.92 -7.60
CA VAL A 25 -13.13 -12.93 -8.67
C VAL A 25 -13.37 -12.28 -10.03
N ILE A 26 -14.38 -11.41 -10.15
CA ILE A 26 -14.65 -10.67 -11.40
C ILE A 26 -13.46 -9.77 -11.76
N GLY A 27 -12.91 -9.06 -10.78
CA GLY A 27 -11.75 -8.18 -10.95
C GLY A 27 -10.49 -8.94 -11.33
N PHE A 28 -10.27 -10.13 -10.76
CA PHE A 28 -9.12 -11.00 -11.03
C PHE A 28 -9.10 -11.48 -12.48
N PHE A 29 -10.24 -11.95 -13.00
CA PHE A 29 -10.33 -12.37 -14.40
C PHE A 29 -10.42 -11.19 -15.39
N SER A 30 -10.63 -9.97 -14.89
CA SER A 30 -10.64 -8.75 -15.71
C SER A 30 -9.29 -8.02 -15.72
N GLN A 31 -8.22 -8.59 -15.13
CA GLN A 31 -6.91 -7.94 -15.08
C GLN A 31 -6.27 -7.82 -16.47
N LYS A 32 -5.78 -6.62 -16.77
CA LYS A 32 -5.08 -6.30 -18.00
C LYS A 32 -3.71 -5.71 -17.70
N ASP A 33 -2.71 -6.09 -18.49
CA ASP A 33 -1.38 -5.49 -18.57
C ASP A 33 -1.47 -4.34 -19.57
N PHE A 34 -1.34 -3.11 -19.07
CA PHE A 34 -1.54 -1.91 -19.87
C PHE A 34 -0.43 -1.75 -20.91
N VAL A 35 -0.88 -1.28 -22.07
CA VAL A 35 -0.05 -0.76 -23.14
C VAL A 35 -0.25 0.74 -23.10
N TYR A 36 0.77 1.52 -23.43
CA TYR A 36 0.70 2.98 -23.44
C TYR A 36 0.57 3.48 -24.86
N ALA A 37 -0.16 4.57 -25.05
CA ALA A 37 -0.28 5.22 -26.34
C ALA A 37 -0.06 6.71 -26.19
N GLU A 38 0.85 7.25 -27.00
CA GLU A 38 1.08 8.68 -27.13
C GLU A 38 0.64 9.14 -28.53
N LYS A 39 -0.22 10.16 -28.57
CA LYS A 39 -0.64 10.75 -29.84
C LYS A 39 0.51 11.58 -30.41
N VAL A 40 0.99 11.21 -31.60
CA VAL A 40 1.98 12.01 -32.35
C VAL A 40 1.26 13.06 -33.19
N ASN A 41 0.22 12.66 -33.92
CA ASN A 41 -0.65 13.54 -34.70
C ASN A 41 -2.01 12.85 -34.99
N ASP A 42 -2.88 13.47 -35.79
CA ASP A 42 -4.22 12.94 -36.10
C ASP A 42 -4.22 11.63 -36.94
N HIS A 43 -3.08 11.17 -37.41
CA HIS A 43 -2.92 9.95 -38.21
C HIS A 43 -1.85 8.99 -37.67
N ALA A 44 -1.21 9.31 -36.54
CA ALA A 44 -0.11 8.52 -36.00
C ALA A 44 -0.15 8.46 -34.46
N VAL A 45 0.01 7.25 -33.93
CA VAL A 45 0.06 6.97 -32.48
C VAL A 45 1.27 6.09 -32.20
N THR A 46 2.08 6.49 -31.23
CA THR A 46 3.18 5.65 -30.74
C THR A 46 2.66 4.78 -29.61
N ILE A 47 2.71 3.46 -29.80
CA ILE A 47 2.27 2.46 -28.82
C ILE A 47 3.50 1.84 -28.16
N THR A 48 3.58 1.92 -26.83
CA THR A 48 4.72 1.47 -26.03
C THR A 48 4.28 0.39 -25.05
N TYR A 49 5.06 -0.69 -24.92
CA TYR A 49 4.83 -1.71 -23.90
C TYR A 49 6.15 -2.11 -23.22
N ASN A 50 6.14 -2.12 -21.89
CA ASN A 50 7.34 -2.36 -21.07
C ASN A 50 7.33 -3.74 -20.37
N GLY A 51 6.35 -4.60 -20.65
CA GLY A 51 6.24 -5.95 -20.05
C GLY A 51 6.79 -7.06 -20.95
N LYS A 52 6.71 -8.33 -20.55
CA LYS A 52 7.19 -9.46 -21.39
C LYS A 52 6.10 -9.87 -22.39
N ALA A 53 6.32 -9.62 -23.68
CA ALA A 53 5.44 -10.07 -24.76
C ALA A 53 6.22 -10.81 -25.87
N ASP A 54 5.88 -12.08 -26.06
CA ASP A 54 6.30 -12.88 -27.22
C ASP A 54 5.71 -12.31 -28.53
N ILE A 55 6.38 -12.53 -29.65
CA ILE A 55 5.95 -12.23 -31.02
C ILE A 55 4.49 -12.70 -31.26
N ASP A 56 4.11 -13.88 -30.79
CA ASP A 56 2.73 -14.37 -30.91
C ASP A 56 1.71 -13.51 -30.15
N GLN A 57 2.10 -12.97 -28.99
CA GLN A 57 1.26 -12.07 -28.22
C GLN A 57 1.17 -10.71 -28.90
N GLN A 58 2.31 -10.19 -29.39
CA GLN A 58 2.37 -8.96 -30.15
C GLN A 58 1.47 -9.00 -31.39
N ASN A 59 1.49 -10.11 -32.14
CA ASN A 59 0.62 -10.31 -33.30
C ASN A 59 -0.87 -10.31 -32.94
N LYS A 60 -1.25 -10.99 -31.85
CA LYS A 60 -2.64 -10.94 -31.34
C LYS A 60 -3.08 -9.54 -30.94
N LEU A 61 -2.18 -8.73 -30.39
CA LEU A 61 -2.48 -7.34 -30.06
C LEU A 61 -2.67 -6.50 -31.33
N LYS A 62 -1.78 -6.64 -32.32
CA LYS A 62 -1.92 -5.99 -33.65
C LYS A 62 -3.25 -6.35 -34.32
N ASP A 63 -3.63 -7.62 -34.29
CA ASP A 63 -4.92 -8.09 -34.83
C ASP A 63 -6.12 -7.49 -34.10
N LYS A 64 -6.05 -7.40 -32.77
CA LYS A 64 -7.09 -6.76 -31.95
C LYS A 64 -7.23 -5.27 -32.23
N ILE A 65 -6.12 -4.57 -32.48
CA ILE A 65 -6.11 -3.16 -32.88
C ILE A 65 -6.80 -3.00 -34.24
N LYS A 66 -6.44 -3.84 -35.24
CA LYS A 66 -7.06 -3.85 -36.56
C LYS A 66 -8.55 -4.18 -36.54
N GLU A 67 -8.96 -5.11 -35.69
CA GLU A 67 -10.37 -5.48 -35.52
C GLU A 67 -11.18 -4.33 -34.92
N LYS A 68 -10.66 -3.67 -33.86
CA LYS A 68 -11.37 -2.61 -33.14
C LYS A 68 -11.44 -1.28 -33.90
N LEU A 69 -10.42 -0.96 -34.69
CA LEU A 69 -10.37 0.24 -35.53
C LEU A 69 -10.93 -0.01 -36.94
N GLY A 70 -11.88 -0.95 -37.08
CA GLY A 70 -12.49 -1.30 -38.37
C GLY A 70 -12.86 -0.06 -39.20
N GLY A 71 -12.33 0.01 -40.43
CA GLY A 71 -12.47 1.17 -41.33
C GLY A 71 -11.19 2.00 -41.53
N TYR A 72 -10.11 1.72 -40.81
CA TYR A 72 -8.78 2.30 -41.06
C TYR A 72 -7.82 1.25 -41.65
N GLU A 73 -6.99 1.64 -42.61
CA GLU A 73 -5.80 0.87 -42.98
C GLU A 73 -4.69 1.19 -41.97
N ILE A 74 -4.21 0.17 -41.27
CA ILE A 74 -3.28 0.32 -40.14
C ILE A 74 -1.94 -0.31 -40.48
N GLU A 75 -0.91 0.52 -40.50
CA GLU A 75 0.49 0.10 -40.66
C GLU A 75 1.23 0.23 -39.32
N PHE A 76 2.00 -0.80 -38.98
CA PHE A 76 2.80 -0.84 -37.75
C PHE A 76 4.28 -0.78 -38.14
N HIS A 77 4.98 0.24 -37.68
CA HIS A 77 6.44 0.35 -37.83
C HIS A 77 7.11 0.19 -36.47
N GLU A 78 8.18 -0.61 -36.39
CA GLU A 78 9.03 -0.65 -35.20
C GLU A 78 9.98 0.55 -35.22
N SER A 79 9.96 1.35 -34.15
CA SER A 79 10.84 2.52 -34.05
C SER A 79 12.26 2.06 -33.70
N ASN A 80 13.18 2.04 -34.67
CA ASN A 80 14.59 1.82 -34.40
C ASN A 80 15.21 3.13 -33.86
N HIS A 81 15.50 3.19 -32.55
CA HIS A 81 16.29 4.30 -32.01
C HIS A 81 17.76 4.18 -32.43
N HIS A 82 18.11 4.77 -33.57
CA HIS A 82 19.45 5.30 -33.83
C HIS A 82 19.36 6.74 -34.35
N SER A 83 20.00 7.66 -33.61
CA SER A 83 20.24 9.09 -33.90
C SER A 83 19.02 10.02 -33.77
N SER A 84 19.13 11.30 -33.35
CA SER A 84 20.27 12.20 -33.27
C SER A 84 20.04 13.32 -32.26
N HIS A 85 21.11 13.73 -31.57
CA HIS A 85 21.30 15.08 -31.07
C HIS A 85 21.12 16.14 -32.16
N ALA A 86 20.87 17.37 -31.69
CA ALA A 86 21.05 18.66 -32.36
C ALA A 86 19.82 19.27 -33.04
N ASN A 87 19.23 20.24 -32.34
CA ASN A 87 18.69 21.43 -32.98
C ASN A 87 19.12 22.65 -32.15
N HIS A 88 20.32 23.17 -32.43
CA HIS A 88 20.66 24.54 -32.07
C HIS A 88 21.01 25.28 -33.35
N GLN A 89 20.17 26.27 -33.65
CA GLN A 89 20.28 27.19 -34.77
C GLN A 89 21.62 27.93 -34.75
N GLU A 90 22.27 27.94 -35.91
CA GLU A 90 23.35 28.85 -36.27
C GLU A 90 22.91 30.31 -36.11
N VAL A 91 23.73 31.09 -35.42
CA VAL A 91 23.86 32.53 -35.66
C VAL A 91 25.35 32.85 -35.74
N ASP A 92 25.75 33.31 -36.93
CA ASP A 92 27.02 33.89 -37.32
C ASP A 92 27.61 34.87 -36.28
N ALA A 93 28.90 34.70 -35.97
CA ALA A 93 29.82 35.81 -35.74
C ALA A 93 31.28 35.32 -35.83
N SER A 94 32.02 35.94 -36.76
CA SER A 94 33.46 35.90 -36.95
C SER A 94 34.27 35.96 -35.65
N HIS A 95 35.42 35.27 -35.58
CA HIS A 95 36.73 35.85 -35.26
C HIS A 95 37.85 34.81 -35.24
N THR A 96 38.79 34.98 -36.18
CA THR A 96 40.27 34.87 -36.08
C THR A 96 40.96 33.72 -35.34
N GLU A 97 41.82 33.05 -36.12
CA GLU A 97 42.88 32.09 -35.76
C GLU A 97 43.77 32.48 -34.57
N THR A 98 44.25 31.48 -33.83
CA THR A 98 45.68 31.30 -33.49
C THR A 98 45.98 29.91 -32.90
N ASP A 99 47.09 29.35 -33.39
CA ASP A 99 47.89 28.19 -33.01
C ASP A 99 47.88 27.76 -31.52
N THR A 100 48.03 26.47 -31.19
CA THR A 100 49.35 25.79 -31.05
C THR A 100 49.18 24.33 -30.57
N GLU A 101 50.09 23.49 -31.05
CA GLU A 101 50.32 22.05 -30.80
C GLU A 101 50.51 21.65 -29.32
N HIS A 102 50.21 20.38 -28.97
CA HIS A 102 51.24 19.36 -28.65
C HIS A 102 50.71 17.99 -28.14
N THR A 103 51.13 16.91 -28.84
CA THR A 103 51.57 15.55 -28.35
C THR A 103 50.58 14.63 -27.61
N THR A 104 50.52 13.30 -27.79
CA THR A 104 51.50 12.28 -28.23
C THR A 104 50.81 10.91 -28.50
N LEU A 105 51.21 10.25 -29.60
CA LEU A 105 51.55 8.82 -29.82
C LEU A 105 50.89 7.67 -29.03
N HIS A 106 50.30 6.68 -29.74
CA HIS A 106 50.59 5.22 -29.73
C HIS A 106 49.56 4.49 -30.66
N ALA A 107 49.95 3.91 -31.80
CA ALA A 107 50.54 2.57 -32.03
C ALA A 107 49.53 1.38 -32.06
N SER A 108 49.15 1.02 -33.28
CA SER A 108 48.72 -0.28 -33.86
C SER A 108 48.71 -1.55 -32.99
N ALA A 109 47.58 -2.27 -33.01
CA ALA A 109 47.52 -3.73 -33.24
C ALA A 109 46.11 -4.18 -33.67
N ASN A 110 46.01 -4.77 -34.86
CA ASN A 110 44.84 -5.55 -35.33
C ASN A 110 44.76 -6.89 -34.56
N GLY A 111 43.54 -7.31 -34.23
CA GLY A 111 43.23 -8.61 -33.63
C GLY A 111 41.72 -8.78 -33.49
N ASP A 112 41.06 -8.89 -34.64
CA ASP A 112 39.64 -9.18 -34.81
C ASP A 112 39.29 -10.58 -34.28
N HIS A 113 38.46 -10.66 -33.22
CA HIS A 113 37.62 -11.82 -32.91
C HIS A 113 36.41 -11.36 -32.09
N GLY A 114 35.23 -11.70 -32.62
CA GLY A 114 33.94 -11.15 -32.23
C GLY A 114 33.51 -11.44 -30.80
N HIS A 115 32.83 -10.44 -30.25
CA HIS A 115 31.76 -10.57 -29.28
C HIS A 115 30.78 -9.45 -29.60
N GLU A 116 29.64 -9.80 -30.21
CA GLU A 116 28.49 -8.89 -30.26
C GLU A 116 28.05 -8.64 -28.82
N VAL A 117 28.37 -7.44 -28.34
CA VAL A 117 27.95 -6.92 -27.04
C VAL A 117 26.50 -6.53 -27.21
N ASP A 118 25.61 -7.40 -26.72
CA ASP A 118 24.19 -7.10 -26.63
C ASP A 118 24.00 -6.05 -25.53
N HIS A 119 24.00 -4.78 -25.92
CA HIS A 119 23.68 -3.67 -25.05
C HIS A 119 22.19 -3.74 -24.73
N ALA A 120 21.82 -4.38 -23.61
CA ALA A 120 20.45 -4.39 -23.13
C ALA A 120 20.06 -2.98 -22.66
N HIS A 121 19.42 -2.25 -23.54
CA HIS A 121 18.75 -0.99 -23.26
C HIS A 121 17.67 -1.21 -22.18
N HIS A 122 17.53 -0.26 -21.25
CA HIS A 122 16.29 -0.02 -20.49
C HIS A 122 15.21 0.51 -21.44
N GLY A 123 14.97 -0.22 -22.53
CA GLY A 123 14.05 0.14 -23.58
C GLY A 123 12.71 -0.56 -23.37
N PRO A 124 11.61 0.04 -23.84
CA PRO A 124 10.35 -0.66 -24.03
C PRO A 124 10.52 -1.96 -24.82
N THR A 125 9.79 -3.01 -24.43
CA THR A 125 9.76 -4.32 -25.10
C THR A 125 9.37 -4.20 -26.57
N PHE A 126 8.45 -3.28 -26.86
CA PHE A 126 8.24 -2.79 -28.21
C PHE A 126 7.75 -1.34 -28.16
N VAL A 127 8.08 -0.62 -29.23
CA VAL A 127 7.49 0.66 -29.58
C VAL A 127 7.03 0.55 -31.02
N TRP A 128 5.74 0.78 -31.23
CA TRP A 128 5.15 0.78 -32.56
C TRP A 128 4.67 2.16 -32.91
N ASP A 129 5.18 2.70 -34.01
CA ASP A 129 4.56 3.85 -34.66
C ASP A 129 3.43 3.31 -35.54
N VAL A 130 2.19 3.59 -35.11
CA VAL A 130 0.97 3.11 -35.75
C VAL A 130 0.40 4.22 -36.63
N HIS A 131 0.42 4.00 -37.94
CA HIS A 131 -0.13 4.92 -38.92
C HIS A 131 -1.56 4.51 -39.30
N LEU A 132 -2.48 5.47 -39.27
CA LEU A 132 -3.91 5.30 -39.48
C LEU A 132 -4.32 6.02 -40.77
N ASN A 133 -4.39 5.25 -41.85
CA ASN A 133 -4.89 5.73 -43.15
C ASN A 133 -6.40 5.51 -43.22
N HIS A 134 -7.15 6.49 -43.72
CA HIS A 134 -8.60 6.32 -43.94
C HIS A 134 -8.83 5.31 -45.08
N SER A 135 -9.62 4.27 -44.83
CA SER A 135 -10.19 3.48 -45.92
C SER A 135 -11.03 4.39 -46.81
N ALA A 136 -10.98 4.19 -48.13
CA ALA A 136 -11.63 5.00 -49.15
C ALA A 136 -13.18 5.00 -49.14
N VAL A 137 -13.81 4.71 -47.99
CA VAL A 137 -15.25 4.61 -47.81
C VAL A 137 -15.64 5.32 -46.51
N VAL A 138 -15.81 6.64 -46.59
CA VAL A 138 -16.81 7.51 -45.92
C VAL A 138 -16.23 8.92 -45.87
N GLU A 139 -16.49 9.70 -46.91
CA GLU A 139 -16.55 11.15 -46.78
C GLU A 139 -17.84 11.48 -46.02
N ASN A 140 -17.72 11.97 -44.80
CA ASN A 140 -18.71 12.89 -44.27
C ASN A 140 -18.03 13.92 -43.36
N HIS A 141 -18.06 15.16 -43.83
CA HIS A 141 -17.65 16.35 -43.11
C HIS A 141 -18.61 16.61 -41.94
N ASP A 142 -18.21 16.22 -40.73
CA ASP A 142 -18.70 16.81 -39.49
C ASP A 142 -17.49 17.19 -38.64
N ASN A 143 -17.34 18.49 -38.34
CA ASN A 143 -16.18 19.10 -37.67
C ASN A 143 -16.06 18.76 -36.16
N HIS A 144 -16.56 17.61 -35.73
CA HIS A 144 -16.42 17.08 -34.37
C HIS A 144 -16.16 15.55 -34.33
N ALA A 145 -15.80 14.93 -35.45
CA ALA A 145 -15.41 13.52 -35.44
C ALA A 145 -14.03 13.35 -34.77
N GLU A 146 -13.97 12.66 -33.64
CA GLU A 146 -12.71 12.20 -33.03
C GLU A 146 -11.82 11.52 -34.08
N SER A 147 -10.56 11.97 -34.19
CA SER A 147 -9.58 11.38 -35.09
C SER A 147 -9.40 9.89 -34.77
N GLY A 148 -9.04 9.07 -35.78
CA GLY A 148 -8.67 7.68 -35.55
C GLY A 148 -7.55 7.51 -34.51
N ALA A 149 -6.63 8.48 -34.43
CA ALA A 149 -5.58 8.52 -33.41
C ALA A 149 -6.15 8.76 -32.00
N ASP A 150 -7.12 9.66 -31.86
CA ASP A 150 -7.80 9.91 -30.58
C ASP A 150 -8.58 8.67 -30.12
N LYS A 151 -9.24 7.97 -31.05
CA LYS A 151 -9.93 6.70 -30.77
C LYS A 151 -8.96 5.61 -30.33
N LEU A 152 -7.81 5.48 -31.00
CA LEU A 152 -6.79 4.49 -30.64
C LEU A 152 -6.20 4.78 -29.26
N VAL A 153 -5.87 6.04 -28.97
CA VAL A 153 -5.37 6.45 -27.65
C VAL A 153 -6.43 6.22 -26.57
N ALA A 154 -7.70 6.55 -26.82
CA ALA A 154 -8.80 6.26 -25.91
C ALA A 154 -8.95 4.75 -25.66
N MET A 155 -8.90 3.91 -26.71
CA MET A 155 -8.98 2.45 -26.57
C MET A 155 -7.77 1.86 -25.83
N VAL A 156 -6.58 2.44 -25.96
CA VAL A 156 -5.41 2.00 -25.19
C VAL A 156 -5.54 2.42 -23.72
N ASN A 157 -5.95 3.66 -23.47
CA ASN A 157 -6.16 4.20 -22.12
C ASN A 157 -7.31 3.52 -21.36
N ASP A 158 -8.39 3.14 -22.05
CA ASP A 158 -9.50 2.37 -21.48
C ASP A 158 -9.13 0.89 -21.25
N GLY A 159 -7.87 0.51 -21.54
CA GLY A 159 -7.37 -0.86 -21.45
C GLY A 159 -8.01 -1.80 -22.48
N ASP A 160 -8.66 -1.27 -23.50
CA ASP A 160 -9.34 -2.03 -24.54
C ASP A 160 -8.33 -2.73 -25.47
N ILE A 161 -7.15 -2.14 -25.61
CA ILE A 161 -5.93 -2.68 -26.23
C ILE A 161 -4.89 -2.86 -25.12
N ALA A 162 -4.87 -4.05 -24.53
CA ALA A 162 -3.99 -4.42 -23.43
C ALA A 162 -3.75 -5.94 -23.43
N PHE A 163 -2.63 -6.38 -22.86
CA PHE A 163 -2.38 -7.82 -22.63
C PHE A 163 -3.16 -8.31 -21.41
N ALA A 164 -3.28 -9.63 -21.23
CA ALA A 164 -3.71 -10.19 -19.95
C ALA A 164 -2.50 -10.24 -19.00
N ASP A 165 -2.62 -9.72 -17.78
CA ASP A 165 -1.53 -9.73 -16.79
C ASP A 165 -1.22 -11.17 -16.36
N LYS A 166 -0.15 -11.74 -16.92
CA LYS A 166 0.29 -13.10 -16.57
C LYS A 166 0.97 -13.17 -15.20
N GLY A 167 1.50 -12.04 -14.71
CA GLY A 167 2.19 -11.94 -13.43
C GLY A 167 1.25 -11.67 -12.24
N ASN A 168 -0.01 -11.32 -12.51
CA ASN A 168 -1.02 -10.93 -11.52
C ASN A 168 -0.47 -9.89 -10.52
N ARG A 169 0.36 -8.95 -10.99
CA ARG A 169 1.08 -7.98 -10.15
C ARG A 169 0.11 -7.16 -9.31
N ARG A 170 -0.97 -6.70 -9.95
CA ARG A 170 -2.07 -5.99 -9.29
C ARG A 170 -2.72 -6.79 -8.17
N PHE A 171 -2.85 -8.11 -8.33
CA PHE A 171 -3.44 -8.98 -7.30
C PHE A 171 -2.51 -9.08 -6.09
N TRP A 172 -1.23 -9.37 -6.31
CA TRP A 172 -0.25 -9.51 -5.22
C TRP A 172 -0.04 -8.20 -4.46
N SER A 173 0.02 -7.06 -5.15
CA SER A 173 0.15 -5.75 -4.50
C SER A 173 -1.06 -5.42 -3.64
N ASN A 174 -2.28 -5.68 -4.13
CA ASN A 174 -3.49 -5.50 -3.34
C ASN A 174 -3.58 -6.47 -2.15
N LEU A 175 -3.08 -7.69 -2.31
CA LEU A 175 -2.99 -8.66 -1.22
C LEU A 175 -2.03 -8.18 -0.13
N LEU A 176 -0.91 -7.56 -0.51
CA LEU A 176 0.03 -6.93 0.41
C LEU A 176 -0.61 -5.73 1.13
N VAL A 177 -1.28 -4.82 0.40
CA VAL A 177 -1.98 -3.65 0.98
C VAL A 177 -3.00 -4.07 2.02
N ASN A 178 -3.92 -4.98 1.65
CA ASN A 178 -4.99 -5.40 2.56
C ASN A 178 -4.45 -6.28 3.69
N GLY A 179 -3.51 -7.19 3.40
CA GLY A 179 -2.82 -7.99 4.42
C GLY A 179 -2.15 -7.12 5.47
N PHE A 180 -1.38 -6.12 5.04
CA PHE A 180 -0.67 -5.19 5.91
C PHE A 180 -1.63 -4.28 6.69
N PHE A 181 -2.64 -3.72 6.04
CA PHE A 181 -3.58 -2.80 6.69
C PHE A 181 -4.36 -3.48 7.83
N PHE A 182 -4.96 -4.65 7.58
CA PHE A 182 -5.73 -5.37 8.61
C PHE A 182 -4.83 -6.02 9.67
N PHE A 183 -3.62 -6.46 9.31
CA PHE A 183 -2.60 -6.83 10.28
C PHE A 183 -2.24 -5.65 11.18
N GLY A 184 -2.02 -4.48 10.59
CA GLY A 184 -1.73 -3.22 11.26
C GLY A 184 -2.78 -2.86 12.29
N ILE A 185 -4.08 -2.86 11.92
CA ILE A 185 -5.18 -2.58 12.86
C ILE A 185 -5.13 -3.51 14.09
N ALA A 186 -4.90 -4.80 13.88
CA ALA A 186 -4.80 -5.78 14.97
C ALA A 186 -3.54 -5.56 15.84
N LEU A 187 -2.42 -5.17 15.23
CA LEU A 187 -1.19 -4.83 15.91
C LEU A 187 -1.31 -3.53 16.71
N GLY A 188 -1.97 -2.51 16.18
CA GLY A 188 -2.28 -1.26 16.88
C GLY A 188 -3.12 -1.50 18.13
N ALA A 189 -4.10 -2.41 18.07
CA ALA A 189 -4.88 -2.81 19.24
C ALA A 189 -4.03 -3.53 20.30
N LEU A 190 -3.09 -4.40 19.89
CA LEU A 190 -2.16 -5.06 20.81
C LEU A 190 -1.22 -4.04 21.48
N PHE A 191 -0.65 -3.13 20.70
CA PHE A 191 0.20 -2.04 21.19
C PHE A 191 -0.53 -1.21 22.23
N TYR A 192 -1.73 -0.75 21.91
CA TYR A 192 -2.44 0.16 22.78
C TYR A 192 -2.99 -0.54 24.04
N LEU A 193 -3.33 -1.83 23.96
CA LEU A 193 -3.60 -2.65 25.15
C LEU A 193 -2.37 -2.73 26.06
N ALA A 194 -1.18 -2.99 25.51
CA ALA A 194 0.04 -3.04 26.30
C ALA A 194 0.38 -1.67 26.92
N LEU A 195 0.13 -0.58 26.19
CA LEU A 195 0.28 0.79 26.68
C LEU A 195 -0.67 1.10 27.85
N HIS A 196 -1.93 0.65 27.79
CA HIS A 196 -2.89 0.80 28.89
C HIS A 196 -2.39 0.14 30.19
N TYR A 197 -1.86 -1.07 30.11
CA TYR A 197 -1.28 -1.73 31.29
C TYR A 197 0.01 -1.06 31.75
N ALA A 198 0.89 -0.63 30.84
CA ALA A 198 2.16 0.01 31.19
C ALA A 198 1.99 1.41 31.81
N THR A 199 0.91 2.11 31.47
CA THR A 199 0.57 3.43 32.02
C THR A 199 -0.39 3.36 33.20
N GLU A 200 -0.83 2.15 33.60
CA GLU A 200 -1.82 1.94 34.66
C GLU A 200 -3.08 2.80 34.48
N SER A 201 -3.52 2.93 33.22
CA SER A 201 -4.59 3.85 32.85
C SER A 201 -5.98 3.30 33.24
N GLY A 202 -6.62 3.97 34.21
CA GLY A 202 -7.92 3.57 34.77
C GLY A 202 -9.12 3.77 33.85
N TRP A 203 -9.15 4.84 33.03
CA TRP A 203 -10.34 5.14 32.21
C TRP A 203 -10.67 4.06 31.17
N GLY A 204 -9.66 3.42 30.56
CA GLY A 204 -9.85 2.50 29.43
C GLY A 204 -10.12 1.05 29.81
N VAL A 205 -10.21 0.72 31.10
CA VAL A 205 -10.33 -0.67 31.59
C VAL A 205 -11.56 -1.36 31.02
N VAL A 206 -12.69 -0.65 30.96
CA VAL A 206 -13.93 -1.15 30.37
C VAL A 206 -13.85 -1.47 28.87
N LEU A 207 -12.82 -0.98 28.18
CA LEU A 207 -12.59 -1.20 26.74
C LEU A 207 -11.54 -2.30 26.46
N LEU A 208 -10.82 -2.80 27.47
CA LEU A 208 -9.73 -3.78 27.29
C LEU A 208 -10.14 -5.04 26.53
N ARG A 209 -11.38 -5.53 26.76
CA ARG A 209 -11.93 -6.70 26.03
C ARG A 209 -12.15 -6.42 24.54
N ILE A 210 -12.40 -5.17 24.15
CA ILE A 210 -12.54 -4.76 22.76
C ILE A 210 -11.18 -4.81 22.06
N PHE A 211 -10.12 -4.31 22.71
CA PHE A 211 -8.75 -4.43 22.19
C PHE A 211 -8.33 -5.88 22.02
N GLU A 212 -8.60 -6.75 23.01
CA GLU A 212 -8.35 -8.19 22.90
C GLU A 212 -9.13 -8.85 21.75
N GLY A 213 -10.36 -8.39 21.51
CA GLY A 213 -11.18 -8.80 20.38
C GLY A 213 -10.55 -8.46 19.04
N ILE A 214 -10.13 -7.20 18.87
CA ILE A 214 -9.53 -6.68 17.63
C ILE A 214 -8.20 -7.37 17.35
N MET A 215 -7.30 -7.47 18.34
CA MET A 215 -6.01 -8.11 18.14
C MET A 215 -6.16 -9.60 17.80
N SER A 216 -7.27 -10.26 18.16
CA SER A 216 -7.51 -11.67 17.82
C SER A 216 -7.61 -11.96 16.32
N ALA A 217 -7.84 -10.94 15.49
CA ALA A 217 -7.84 -11.07 14.03
C ALA A 217 -6.42 -11.05 13.42
N MET A 218 -5.38 -10.73 14.20
CA MET A 218 -3.97 -10.69 13.76
C MET A 218 -3.49 -11.92 12.97
N PRO A 219 -3.84 -13.17 13.34
CA PRO A 219 -3.37 -14.35 12.60
C PRO A 219 -3.80 -14.39 11.13
N ILE A 220 -4.92 -13.76 10.79
CA ILE A 220 -5.38 -13.66 9.40
C ILE A 220 -4.42 -12.79 8.59
N GLY A 221 -4.07 -11.62 9.13
CA GLY A 221 -3.09 -10.72 8.51
C GLY A 221 -1.70 -11.36 8.41
N ILE A 222 -1.24 -12.05 9.45
CA ILE A 222 0.02 -12.81 9.41
C ILE A 222 0.01 -13.86 8.30
N ALA A 223 -1.06 -14.64 8.19
CA ALA A 223 -1.16 -15.68 7.17
C ALA A 223 -1.10 -15.10 5.75
N VAL A 224 -1.81 -13.99 5.50
CA VAL A 224 -1.81 -13.32 4.20
C VAL A 224 -0.45 -12.76 3.85
N LEU A 225 0.21 -12.05 4.78
CA LEU A 225 1.56 -11.52 4.55
C LEU A 225 2.58 -12.63 4.30
N LEU A 226 2.49 -13.74 5.03
CA LEU A 226 3.33 -14.93 4.77
C LEU A 226 3.09 -15.49 3.37
N ILE A 227 1.84 -15.57 2.90
CA ILE A 227 1.54 -16.04 1.55
C ILE A 227 2.21 -15.16 0.49
N VAL A 228 2.15 -13.82 0.65
CA VAL A 228 2.84 -12.88 -0.25
C VAL A 228 4.35 -13.11 -0.20
N PHE A 229 4.97 -13.15 0.99
CA PHE A 229 6.43 -13.30 1.09
C PHE A 229 6.93 -14.65 0.57
N ILE A 230 6.19 -15.74 0.80
CA ILE A 230 6.48 -17.06 0.25
C ILE A 230 6.39 -17.03 -1.27
N ALA A 231 5.31 -16.45 -1.83
CA ALA A 231 5.15 -16.33 -3.26
C ALA A 231 6.30 -15.52 -3.89
N GLY A 232 6.69 -14.38 -3.30
CA GLY A 232 7.85 -13.61 -3.76
C GLY A 232 9.17 -14.39 -3.70
N THR A 233 9.41 -15.15 -2.64
CA THR A 233 10.63 -15.98 -2.49
C THR A 233 10.75 -17.05 -3.57
N PHE A 234 9.63 -17.61 -4.04
CA PHE A 234 9.60 -18.64 -5.08
C PHE A 234 9.36 -18.09 -6.50
N GLY A 235 9.48 -16.77 -6.71
CA GLY A 235 9.30 -16.14 -8.02
C GLY A 235 7.84 -16.10 -8.51
N GLY A 236 6.86 -16.26 -7.60
CA GLY A 236 5.44 -16.14 -7.91
C GLY A 236 4.98 -14.71 -8.19
N HIS A 237 5.79 -13.71 -7.80
CA HIS A 237 5.67 -12.30 -8.19
C HIS A 237 6.99 -11.55 -7.96
N HIS A 238 7.15 -10.39 -8.58
CA HIS A 238 8.37 -9.56 -8.51
C HIS A 238 8.12 -8.21 -7.80
N ILE A 239 7.41 -8.24 -6.67
CA ILE A 239 7.16 -7.01 -5.85
C ILE A 239 8.46 -6.53 -5.19
N TYR A 240 9.29 -7.48 -4.76
CA TYR A 240 10.56 -7.21 -4.11
C TYR A 240 11.68 -7.57 -5.09
N THR A 241 12.19 -6.57 -5.80
CA THR A 241 13.25 -6.74 -6.81
C THR A 241 14.50 -7.42 -6.24
N TRP A 242 14.84 -7.12 -4.99
CA TRP A 242 15.98 -7.72 -4.28
C TRP A 242 15.84 -9.21 -3.94
N MET A 243 14.63 -9.79 -4.05
CA MET A 243 14.45 -11.25 -3.89
C MET A 243 14.87 -12.03 -5.14
N ASP A 244 15.03 -11.35 -6.27
CA ASP A 244 15.43 -11.96 -7.53
C ASP A 244 16.97 -12.04 -7.63
N PRO A 245 17.53 -13.25 -7.80
CA PRO A 245 18.98 -13.45 -7.90
C PRO A 245 19.64 -12.65 -9.03
N GLU A 246 18.92 -12.37 -10.12
CA GLU A 246 19.45 -11.66 -11.30
C GLU A 246 19.96 -10.25 -10.96
N TYR A 247 19.42 -9.60 -9.93
CA TYR A 247 19.84 -8.28 -9.49
C TYR A 247 21.01 -8.28 -8.51
N THR A 248 21.41 -9.46 -8.02
CA THR A 248 22.47 -9.62 -7.01
C THR A 248 23.73 -10.31 -7.52
N ASP A 249 23.67 -10.97 -8.69
CA ASP A 249 24.82 -11.62 -9.33
C ASP A 249 25.64 -10.60 -10.15
N PRO A 250 26.93 -10.37 -9.82
CA PRO A 250 27.79 -9.46 -10.59
C PRO A 250 27.97 -9.83 -12.06
N ASN A 251 27.66 -11.06 -12.47
CA ASN A 251 27.79 -11.53 -13.85
C ASN A 251 26.48 -11.43 -14.64
N SER A 252 25.38 -11.03 -14.00
CA SER A 252 24.08 -10.83 -14.64
C SER A 252 24.03 -9.48 -15.37
N SER A 253 23.34 -9.44 -16.51
CA SER A 253 23.01 -8.19 -17.21
C SER A 253 22.11 -7.25 -16.39
N HIS A 254 21.41 -7.78 -15.38
CA HIS A 254 20.50 -7.04 -14.51
C HIS A 254 21.12 -6.68 -13.14
N PHE A 255 22.44 -6.82 -12.99
CA PHE A 255 23.13 -6.54 -11.74
C PHE A 255 22.91 -5.11 -11.24
N ASP A 256 22.49 -4.98 -9.98
CA ASP A 256 22.33 -3.69 -9.30
C ASP A 256 23.35 -3.52 -8.15
N PRO A 257 24.32 -2.59 -8.28
CA PRO A 257 25.32 -2.34 -7.24
C PRO A 257 24.75 -1.90 -5.89
N ILE A 258 23.62 -1.18 -5.87
CA ILE A 258 22.99 -0.66 -4.65
C ILE A 258 22.31 -1.80 -3.89
N ILE A 259 21.57 -2.67 -4.59
CA ILE A 259 20.97 -3.87 -4.00
C ILE A 259 22.08 -4.80 -3.46
N TYR A 260 23.13 -5.02 -4.26
CA TYR A 260 24.28 -5.83 -3.84
C TYR A 260 25.01 -5.26 -2.62
N GLY A 261 25.08 -3.93 -2.48
CA GLY A 261 25.61 -3.25 -1.29
C GLY A 261 24.73 -3.47 -0.05
N LYS A 262 23.41 -3.59 -0.22
CA LYS A 262 22.44 -3.84 0.85
C LYS A 262 22.24 -5.31 1.21
N ARG A 263 22.95 -6.24 0.55
CA ARG A 263 22.83 -7.70 0.75
C ARG A 263 23.01 -8.18 2.19
N ALA A 264 23.76 -7.44 3.01
CA ALA A 264 23.91 -7.76 4.43
C ALA A 264 22.56 -7.73 5.19
N TYR A 265 21.65 -6.84 4.78
CA TYR A 265 20.32 -6.68 5.35
C TYR A 265 19.22 -7.34 4.48
N LEU A 266 19.27 -7.10 3.16
CA LEU A 266 18.36 -7.62 2.14
C LEU A 266 18.89 -8.94 1.57
N ASN A 267 18.87 -9.99 2.39
CA ASN A 267 19.07 -11.36 1.93
C ASN A 267 17.93 -12.24 2.42
N LEU A 268 17.59 -13.27 1.63
CA LEU A 268 16.46 -14.15 1.91
C LEU A 268 16.54 -14.81 3.31
N PRO A 269 17.66 -15.43 3.73
CA PRO A 269 17.73 -16.07 5.06
C PRO A 269 17.50 -15.09 6.21
N PHE A 270 18.16 -13.93 6.18
CA PHE A 270 18.05 -12.94 7.24
C PHE A 270 16.69 -12.26 7.26
N PHE A 271 16.09 -11.99 6.10
CA PHE A 271 14.71 -11.53 5.98
C PHE A 271 13.74 -12.50 6.64
N TRP A 272 13.82 -13.80 6.35
CA TRP A 272 12.94 -14.81 6.94
C TRP A 272 13.12 -14.95 8.46
N ILE A 273 14.36 -14.85 8.96
CA ILE A 273 14.63 -14.81 10.41
C ILE A 273 13.89 -13.62 11.05
N ARG A 274 13.97 -12.42 10.44
CA ARG A 274 13.30 -11.21 10.94
C ARG A 274 11.78 -11.33 10.89
N VAL A 275 11.21 -11.76 9.76
CA VAL A 275 9.77 -12.01 9.58
C VAL A 275 9.24 -12.96 10.66
N VAL A 276 9.92 -14.09 10.88
CA VAL A 276 9.56 -15.07 11.90
C VAL A 276 9.68 -14.46 13.29
N ALA A 277 10.73 -13.68 13.57
CA ALA A 277 10.91 -13.01 14.86
C ALA A 277 9.76 -12.02 15.15
N TYR A 278 9.36 -11.19 14.17
CA TYR A 278 8.28 -10.22 14.32
C TYR A 278 6.95 -10.92 14.62
N PHE A 279 6.53 -11.84 13.74
CA PHE A 279 5.24 -12.52 13.87
C PHE A 279 5.17 -13.41 15.10
N THR A 280 6.25 -14.13 15.42
CA THR A 280 6.30 -14.96 16.64
C THR A 280 6.17 -14.09 17.88
N THR A 281 6.89 -12.98 17.95
CA THR A 281 6.83 -12.07 19.09
C THR A 281 5.41 -11.53 19.28
N PHE A 282 4.82 -10.94 18.25
CA PHE A 282 3.48 -10.37 18.34
C PHE A 282 2.42 -11.43 18.67
N TYR A 283 2.50 -12.61 18.06
CA TYR A 283 1.56 -13.70 18.31
C TYR A 283 1.69 -14.28 19.74
N LEU A 284 2.91 -14.44 20.25
CA LEU A 284 3.15 -14.92 21.60
C LEU A 284 2.63 -13.93 22.65
N PHE A 285 2.90 -12.63 22.48
CA PHE A 285 2.37 -11.60 23.37
C PHE A 285 0.85 -11.52 23.30
N LEU A 286 0.25 -11.55 22.11
CA LEU A 286 -1.19 -11.63 21.92
C LEU A 286 -1.80 -12.80 22.71
N ARG A 287 -1.25 -14.01 22.54
CA ARG A 287 -1.74 -15.20 23.26
C ARG A 287 -1.57 -15.04 24.76
N TRP A 288 -0.42 -14.52 25.18
CA TRP A 288 -0.10 -14.36 26.59
C TRP A 288 -1.03 -13.37 27.29
N PHE A 289 -1.22 -12.17 26.72
CA PHE A 289 -2.14 -11.16 27.27
C PHE A 289 -3.56 -11.71 27.39
N LYS A 290 -4.10 -12.36 26.34
CA LYS A 290 -5.44 -12.96 26.41
C LYS A 290 -5.56 -14.04 27.47
N ASN A 291 -4.56 -14.92 27.56
CA ASN A 291 -4.59 -16.00 28.53
C ASN A 291 -4.49 -15.46 29.95
N LYS A 292 -3.62 -14.48 30.21
CA LYS A 292 -3.50 -13.90 31.55
C LYS A 292 -4.72 -13.05 31.93
N SER A 293 -5.35 -12.33 30.99
CA SER A 293 -6.58 -11.59 31.30
C SER A 293 -7.74 -12.52 31.67
N ARG A 294 -7.79 -13.72 31.10
CA ARG A 294 -8.77 -14.75 31.51
C ARG A 294 -8.44 -15.39 32.86
N GLN A 295 -7.17 -15.48 33.22
CA GLN A 295 -6.75 -15.94 34.55
C GLN A 295 -7.06 -14.89 35.62
N GLU A 296 -6.85 -13.60 35.32
CA GLU A 296 -7.19 -12.48 36.19
C GLU A 296 -8.69 -12.50 36.58
N ASP A 297 -9.57 -12.77 35.61
CA ASP A 297 -11.01 -12.95 35.86
C ASP A 297 -11.35 -14.14 36.77
N LYS A 298 -10.46 -15.13 36.93
CA LYS A 298 -10.70 -16.34 37.76
C LYS A 298 -10.06 -16.24 39.14
N GLU A 299 -8.80 -15.83 39.20
CA GLU A 299 -7.96 -15.87 40.41
C GLU A 299 -8.15 -14.60 41.25
N GLY A 300 -8.42 -13.45 40.60
CA GLY A 300 -8.44 -12.15 41.26
C GLY A 300 -7.07 -11.72 41.82
N GLY A 301 -7.05 -10.61 42.55
CA GLY A 301 -5.85 -10.04 43.17
C GLY A 301 -4.97 -9.21 42.22
N THR A 302 -3.92 -8.59 42.78
CA THR A 302 -3.06 -7.63 42.06
C THR A 302 -1.85 -8.26 41.37
N GLU A 303 -1.51 -9.51 41.68
CA GLU A 303 -0.32 -10.16 41.13
C GLU A 303 -0.40 -10.35 39.60
N SER A 304 -1.58 -10.72 39.08
CA SER A 304 -1.83 -10.84 37.64
C SER A 304 -1.68 -9.49 36.93
N HIS A 305 -2.15 -8.41 37.55
CA HIS A 305 -2.03 -7.05 37.03
C HIS A 305 -0.56 -6.60 36.96
N PHE A 306 0.24 -6.79 38.02
CA PHE A 306 1.66 -6.44 37.97
C PHE A 306 2.47 -7.28 36.96
N LYS A 307 2.07 -8.53 36.72
CA LYS A 307 2.63 -9.34 35.62
C LYS A 307 2.28 -8.75 34.25
N MET A 308 1.03 -8.32 34.06
CA MET A 308 0.56 -7.62 32.86
C MET A 308 1.33 -6.32 32.63
N TYR A 309 1.50 -5.49 33.67
CA TYR A 309 2.30 -4.27 33.65
C TYR A 309 3.74 -4.53 33.17
N ARG A 310 4.46 -5.45 33.83
CA ARG A 310 5.87 -5.73 33.50
C ARG A 310 6.04 -6.25 32.08
N ARG A 311 5.14 -7.13 31.63
CA ARG A 311 5.18 -7.67 30.26
C ARG A 311 4.66 -6.69 29.22
N GLY A 312 3.75 -5.78 29.59
CA GLY A 312 3.33 -4.62 28.80
C GLY A 312 4.53 -3.74 28.47
N ALA A 313 5.26 -3.31 29.50
CA ALA A 313 6.48 -2.53 29.32
C ALA A 313 7.53 -3.26 28.45
N LEU A 314 7.77 -4.56 28.69
CA LEU A 314 8.67 -5.36 27.87
C LEU A 314 8.22 -5.43 26.40
N PHE A 315 6.93 -5.63 26.16
CA PHE A 315 6.36 -5.65 24.81
C PHE A 315 6.58 -4.32 24.10
N LEU A 316 6.39 -3.19 24.78
CA LEU A 316 6.57 -1.85 24.18
C LEU A 316 8.01 -1.64 23.68
N VAL A 317 9.01 -2.18 24.38
CA VAL A 317 10.42 -2.12 23.92
C VAL A 317 10.62 -2.94 22.65
N PHE A 318 10.12 -4.19 22.61
CA PHE A 318 10.18 -5.01 21.38
C PHE A 318 9.41 -4.36 20.24
N PHE A 319 8.24 -3.82 20.54
CA PHE A 319 7.37 -3.17 19.57
C PHE A 319 8.04 -1.94 18.96
N ALA A 320 8.73 -1.10 19.74
CA ALA A 320 9.40 0.09 19.23
C ALA A 320 10.45 -0.25 18.14
N VAL A 321 11.21 -1.32 18.34
CA VAL A 321 12.21 -1.79 17.36
C VAL A 321 11.53 -2.50 16.20
N PHE A 322 10.68 -3.48 16.48
CA PHE A 322 10.09 -4.34 15.45
C PHE A 322 9.08 -3.62 14.57
N SER A 323 8.33 -2.63 15.07
CA SER A 323 7.41 -1.87 14.21
C SER A 323 8.16 -1.09 13.12
N SER A 324 9.32 -0.52 13.47
CA SER A 324 10.15 0.24 12.55
C SER A 324 10.85 -0.68 11.54
N THR A 325 11.52 -1.73 12.01
CA THR A 325 12.23 -2.67 11.11
C THR A 325 11.27 -3.46 10.22
N MET A 326 10.05 -3.75 10.71
CA MET A 326 8.98 -4.35 9.90
C MET A 326 8.49 -3.41 8.81
N ALA A 327 8.34 -2.10 9.07
CA ALA A 327 7.99 -1.13 8.04
C ALA A 327 9.07 -1.06 6.94
N TRP A 328 10.35 -1.15 7.34
CA TRP A 328 11.46 -1.23 6.39
C TRP A 328 11.40 -2.50 5.54
N ASP A 329 11.21 -3.65 6.19
CA ASP A 329 11.19 -4.94 5.51
C ASP A 329 9.98 -5.13 4.60
N PHE A 330 8.78 -4.71 5.02
CA PHE A 330 7.54 -5.06 4.31
C PHE A 330 7.16 -4.03 3.24
N ILE A 331 7.45 -2.75 3.47
CA ILE A 331 6.96 -1.67 2.61
C ILE A 331 8.12 -0.90 1.99
N MET A 332 9.09 -0.42 2.78
CA MET A 332 10.21 0.36 2.24
C MET A 332 11.06 -0.46 1.26
N SER A 333 11.24 -1.76 1.51
CA SER A 333 12.04 -2.65 0.65
C SER A 333 11.43 -2.95 -0.73
N ILE A 334 10.21 -2.47 -1.01
CA ILE A 334 9.62 -2.52 -2.36
C ILE A 334 10.47 -1.67 -3.30
N ASP A 335 10.90 -0.49 -2.84
CA ASP A 335 11.83 0.39 -3.56
C ASP A 335 13.18 0.36 -2.85
N THR A 336 14.11 -0.42 -3.40
CA THR A 336 15.44 -0.61 -2.80
C THR A 336 16.38 0.57 -2.95
N HIS A 337 16.08 1.53 -3.81
CA HIS A 337 16.95 2.68 -4.06
C HIS A 337 16.60 3.82 -3.11
N TRP A 338 15.33 3.88 -2.71
CA TRP A 338 14.84 4.83 -1.73
C TRP A 338 15.12 4.41 -0.27
N PHE A 339 15.30 5.39 0.61
CA PHE A 339 15.37 5.17 2.06
C PHE A 339 14.89 6.41 2.81
N SER A 340 14.28 6.20 3.98
CA SER A 340 13.88 7.31 4.85
C SER A 340 13.80 6.87 6.31
N THR A 341 14.47 7.61 7.19
CA THR A 341 14.55 7.30 8.62
C THR A 341 13.19 7.45 9.33
N LEU A 342 12.39 8.44 8.92
CA LEU A 342 11.09 8.75 9.53
C LEU A 342 9.99 7.75 9.13
N PHE A 343 10.21 6.96 8.09
CA PHE A 343 9.20 6.09 7.48
C PHE A 343 8.58 5.09 8.48
N GLY A 344 9.38 4.51 9.38
CA GLY A 344 8.87 3.58 10.39
C GLY A 344 7.86 4.21 11.34
N TRP A 345 8.10 5.46 11.75
CA TRP A 345 7.22 6.21 12.66
C TRP A 345 5.95 6.65 11.95
N TYR A 346 6.08 7.06 10.68
CA TYR A 346 4.96 7.37 9.81
C TYR A 346 4.00 6.18 9.70
N VAL A 347 4.51 4.99 9.33
CA VAL A 347 3.73 3.76 9.24
C VAL A 347 3.08 3.38 10.58
N PHE A 348 3.83 3.50 11.68
CA PHE A 348 3.31 3.24 13.03
C PHE A 348 2.13 4.15 13.38
N SER A 349 2.21 5.45 13.07
CA SER A 349 1.13 6.40 13.38
C SER A 349 -0.18 6.03 12.67
N GLY A 350 -0.12 5.59 11.40
CA GLY A 350 -1.27 5.11 10.64
C GLY A 350 -1.84 3.79 11.19
N ILE A 351 -0.96 2.86 11.60
CA ILE A 351 -1.35 1.62 12.28
C ILE A 351 -2.13 1.91 13.57
N TRP A 352 -1.61 2.82 14.39
CA TRP A 352 -2.21 3.15 15.68
C TRP A 352 -3.56 3.85 15.51
N LEU A 353 -3.66 4.85 14.62
CA LEU A 353 -4.90 5.56 14.35
C LEU A 353 -5.99 4.64 13.79
N SER A 354 -5.65 3.78 12.81
CA SER A 354 -6.60 2.81 12.25
C SER A 354 -7.09 1.80 13.31
N GLY A 355 -6.22 1.39 14.22
CA GLY A 355 -6.57 0.58 15.40
C GLY A 355 -7.58 1.28 16.31
N MET A 356 -7.34 2.56 16.64
CA MET A 356 -8.24 3.35 17.50
C MET A 356 -9.61 3.61 16.86
N ILE A 357 -9.64 3.84 15.55
CA ILE A 357 -10.91 3.95 14.80
C ILE A 357 -11.71 2.64 14.91
N MET A 358 -11.06 1.49 14.73
CA MET A 358 -11.72 0.20 14.86
C MET A 358 -12.28 -0.02 16.28
N VAL A 359 -11.53 0.38 17.32
CA VAL A 359 -12.00 0.35 18.72
C VAL A 359 -13.24 1.21 18.88
N MET A 360 -13.23 2.44 18.37
CA MET A 360 -14.38 3.34 18.39
C MET A 360 -15.61 2.70 17.73
N MET A 361 -15.45 2.16 16.52
CA MET A 361 -16.56 1.56 15.76
C MET A 361 -17.19 0.37 16.49
N ILE A 362 -16.36 -0.55 17.01
CA ILE A 362 -16.84 -1.71 17.77
C ILE A 362 -17.50 -1.28 19.08
N THR A 363 -16.93 -0.29 19.77
CA THR A 363 -17.50 0.25 21.03
C THR A 363 -18.88 0.84 20.79
N LEU A 364 -19.04 1.69 19.76
CA LEU A 364 -20.33 2.30 19.42
C LEU A 364 -21.37 1.24 19.01
N TYR A 365 -20.96 0.23 18.24
CA TYR A 365 -21.83 -0.88 17.84
C TYR A 365 -22.35 -1.69 19.05
N LEU A 366 -21.46 -2.07 19.97
CA LEU A 366 -21.81 -2.84 21.16
C LEU A 366 -22.63 -2.02 22.16
N ARG A 367 -22.34 -0.71 22.30
CA ARG A 367 -23.11 0.23 23.13
C ARG A 367 -24.53 0.40 22.60
N LYS A 368 -24.71 0.62 21.28
CA LYS A 368 -26.02 0.70 20.64
C LYS A 368 -26.85 -0.57 20.81
N SER A 369 -26.18 -1.71 20.89
CA SER A 369 -26.81 -3.03 21.10
C SER A 369 -27.10 -3.35 22.57
N GLY A 370 -26.79 -2.45 23.51
CA GLY A 370 -27.07 -2.60 24.94
C GLY A 370 -26.07 -3.46 25.73
N TYR A 371 -24.96 -3.90 25.11
CA TYR A 371 -23.99 -4.80 25.77
C TYR A 371 -22.93 -4.08 26.61
N LEU A 372 -22.82 -2.75 26.49
CA LEU A 372 -21.83 -1.91 27.20
C LEU A 372 -22.51 -0.79 28.02
N PRO A 373 -23.32 -1.11 29.05
CA PRO A 373 -23.98 -0.08 29.88
C PRO A 373 -23.00 0.73 30.73
N PHE A 374 -21.82 0.19 31.01
CA PHE A 374 -20.76 0.83 31.78
C PHE A 374 -19.89 1.80 30.95
N VAL A 375 -20.11 1.86 29.63
CA VAL A 375 -19.40 2.83 28.76
C VAL A 375 -20.27 4.07 28.58
N ASN A 376 -19.87 5.14 29.24
CA ASN A 376 -20.50 6.45 29.12
C ASN A 376 -19.88 7.29 27.97
N GLU A 377 -20.36 8.52 27.83
CA GLU A 377 -19.87 9.43 26.79
C GLU A 377 -18.44 9.93 27.04
N SER A 378 -17.97 9.96 28.29
CA SER A 378 -16.61 10.39 28.61
C SER A 378 -15.57 9.39 28.11
N HIS A 379 -15.86 8.09 28.18
CA HIS A 379 -15.03 7.05 27.54
C HIS A 379 -14.93 7.24 26.02
N ILE A 380 -16.06 7.51 25.37
CA ILE A 380 -16.13 7.77 23.92
C ILE A 380 -15.36 9.05 23.59
N HIS A 381 -15.52 10.08 24.39
CA HIS A 381 -14.81 11.33 24.24
C HIS A 381 -13.29 11.12 24.31
N ASP A 382 -12.79 10.28 25.22
CA ASP A 382 -11.36 10.01 25.35
C ASP A 382 -10.80 9.18 24.18
N VAL A 383 -11.53 8.18 23.68
CA VAL A 383 -11.14 7.51 22.43
C VAL A 383 -11.14 8.51 21.26
N GLY A 384 -12.10 9.45 21.23
CA GLY A 384 -12.14 10.54 20.25
C GLY A 384 -10.96 11.51 20.36
N LYS A 385 -10.48 11.82 21.58
CA LYS A 385 -9.25 12.60 21.79
C LYS A 385 -8.03 11.87 21.23
N TRP A 386 -7.94 10.56 21.43
CA TRP A 386 -6.85 9.76 20.85
C TRP A 386 -6.90 9.77 19.33
N MET A 387 -8.08 9.56 18.72
CA MET A 387 -8.23 9.66 17.27
C MET A 387 -7.77 11.03 16.72
N PHE A 388 -8.13 12.12 17.42
CA PHE A 388 -7.71 13.48 17.06
C PHE A 388 -6.21 13.73 17.24
N ALA A 389 -5.63 13.32 18.38
CA ALA A 389 -4.20 13.49 18.63
C ALA A 389 -3.36 12.71 17.61
N LEU A 390 -3.78 11.48 17.31
CA LEU A 390 -3.08 10.61 16.36
C LEU A 390 -3.21 11.09 14.91
N SER A 391 -4.32 11.74 14.53
CA SER A 391 -4.43 12.30 13.18
C SER A 391 -3.45 13.46 12.98
N PHE A 392 -3.24 14.28 14.03
CA PHE A 392 -2.21 15.32 14.01
C PHE A 392 -0.79 14.73 14.00
N LEU A 393 -0.54 13.67 14.77
CA LEU A 393 0.75 12.97 14.74
C LEU A 393 1.05 12.42 13.34
N TRP A 394 0.10 11.74 12.71
CA TRP A 394 0.26 11.22 11.35
C TRP A 394 0.48 12.35 10.34
N SER A 395 -0.33 13.42 10.41
CA SER A 395 -0.21 14.56 9.50
C SER A 395 1.13 15.28 9.65
N TYR A 396 1.62 15.40 10.88
CA TYR A 396 2.95 15.95 11.16
C TYR A 396 4.05 15.09 10.54
N LEU A 397 3.98 13.76 10.70
CA LEU A 397 5.00 12.86 10.15
C LEU A 397 4.98 12.83 8.62
N TRP A 398 3.78 12.80 8.02
CA TRP A 398 3.59 12.91 6.58
C TRP A 398 4.20 14.21 6.05
N PHE A 399 3.83 15.34 6.63
CA PHE A 399 4.29 16.65 6.20
C PHE A 399 5.80 16.82 6.41
N SER A 400 6.33 16.38 7.55
CA SER A 400 7.76 16.49 7.85
C SER A 400 8.59 15.63 6.90
N GLN A 401 8.12 14.42 6.55
CA GLN A 401 8.81 13.57 5.58
C GLN A 401 8.81 14.23 4.19
N PHE A 402 7.63 14.67 3.73
CA PHE A 402 7.48 15.31 2.42
C PHE A 402 8.31 16.59 2.33
N MET A 403 8.17 17.50 3.30
CA MET A 403 8.81 18.81 3.28
C MET A 403 10.34 18.72 3.28
N LEU A 404 10.93 17.84 4.09
CA LEU A 404 12.39 17.71 4.16
C LEU A 404 13.00 17.19 2.85
N ILE A 405 12.38 16.18 2.24
CA ILE A 405 12.85 15.63 0.96
C ILE A 405 12.60 16.63 -0.18
N TRP A 406 11.44 17.27 -0.20
CA TRP A 406 11.12 18.32 -1.17
C TRP A 406 12.07 19.53 -1.07
N TYR A 407 12.43 19.94 0.15
CA TYR A 407 13.30 21.09 0.38
C TYR A 407 14.74 20.84 -0.05
N SER A 408 15.30 19.66 0.24
CA SER A 408 16.69 19.32 -0.11
C SER A 408 16.84 18.80 -1.54
N ASN A 409 15.77 18.28 -2.13
CA ASN A 409 15.66 17.80 -3.51
C ASN A 409 16.85 16.94 -4.00
N ILE A 410 17.29 15.98 -3.18
CA ILE A 410 18.36 15.04 -3.54
C ILE A 410 17.79 14.03 -4.56
N PRO A 411 18.38 13.89 -5.77
CA PRO A 411 17.77 13.13 -6.86
C PRO A 411 17.33 11.70 -6.49
N GLU A 412 18.14 10.98 -5.72
CA GLU A 412 17.87 9.60 -5.31
C GLU A 412 16.65 9.47 -4.38
N GLU A 413 16.38 10.48 -3.54
CA GLU A 413 15.29 10.42 -2.55
C GLU A 413 13.97 11.00 -3.08
N VAL A 414 14.06 11.87 -4.10
CA VAL A 414 12.92 12.63 -4.63
C VAL A 414 12.02 11.79 -5.53
N ILE A 415 12.59 10.80 -6.24
CA ILE A 415 11.86 9.94 -7.18
C ILE A 415 10.61 9.32 -6.54
N TYR A 416 10.69 8.95 -5.25
CA TYR A 416 9.55 8.43 -4.49
C TYR A 416 8.35 9.38 -4.49
N PHE A 417 8.57 10.68 -4.34
CA PHE A 417 7.51 11.68 -4.36
C PHE A 417 7.13 12.11 -5.77
N THR A 418 8.09 12.20 -6.69
CA THR A 418 7.82 12.53 -8.10
C THR A 418 6.84 11.52 -8.71
N GLN A 419 7.09 10.22 -8.57
CA GLN A 419 6.19 9.17 -9.07
C GLN A 419 4.78 9.27 -8.48
N ARG A 420 4.66 9.69 -7.20
CA ARG A 420 3.37 9.84 -6.51
C ARG A 420 2.64 11.12 -6.90
N ILE A 421 3.37 12.20 -7.17
CA ILE A 421 2.78 13.47 -7.58
C ILE A 421 2.34 13.39 -9.05
N GLU A 422 3.11 12.75 -9.92
CA GLU A 422 2.80 12.63 -11.34
C GLU A 422 1.66 11.64 -11.59
N ASN A 423 1.73 10.44 -11.01
CA ASN A 423 0.77 9.37 -11.33
C ASN A 423 -0.38 9.25 -10.32
N TYR A 424 -0.19 9.69 -9.07
CA TYR A 424 -1.13 9.47 -7.95
C TYR A 424 -1.56 10.78 -7.26
N GLN A 425 -1.48 11.93 -7.94
CA GLN A 425 -1.65 13.25 -7.33
C GLN A 425 -2.89 13.35 -6.43
N LEU A 426 -4.04 12.92 -6.95
CA LEU A 426 -5.32 12.97 -6.25
C LEU A 426 -5.31 12.08 -5.00
N LEU A 427 -4.75 10.88 -5.09
CA LEU A 427 -4.67 9.97 -3.96
C LEU A 427 -3.67 10.47 -2.92
N PHE A 428 -2.52 10.99 -3.35
CA PHE A 428 -1.46 11.44 -2.45
C PHE A 428 -1.91 12.66 -1.62
N PHE A 429 -2.33 13.75 -2.26
CA PHE A 429 -2.80 14.94 -1.55
C PHE A 429 -4.20 14.77 -0.98
N GLY A 430 -5.09 14.03 -1.65
CA GLY A 430 -6.44 13.75 -1.16
C GLY A 430 -6.41 12.99 0.15
N THR A 431 -5.53 11.98 0.29
CA THR A 431 -5.36 11.24 1.55
C THR A 431 -4.90 12.16 2.68
N PHE A 432 -3.95 13.07 2.42
CA PHE A 432 -3.52 14.05 3.40
C PHE A 432 -4.67 14.96 3.85
N ILE A 433 -5.43 15.52 2.90
CA ILE A 433 -6.58 16.39 3.22
C ILE A 433 -7.62 15.62 4.03
N VAL A 434 -7.96 14.39 3.64
CA VAL A 434 -8.94 13.54 4.33
C VAL A 434 -8.51 13.27 5.77
N ASN A 435 -7.26 12.87 5.99
CA ASN A 435 -6.74 12.47 7.29
C ASN A 435 -6.32 13.64 8.18
N PHE A 436 -6.13 14.84 7.64
CA PHE A 436 -5.82 16.05 8.40
C PHE A 436 -7.06 16.93 8.61
N PHE A 437 -7.68 17.40 7.52
CA PHE A 437 -8.70 18.45 7.55
C PHE A 437 -9.97 18.00 8.27
N PHE A 438 -10.50 16.81 7.96
CA PHE A 438 -11.73 16.34 8.59
C PHE A 438 -11.58 16.12 10.11
N PRO A 439 -10.60 15.35 10.62
CA PRO A 439 -10.42 15.27 12.06
C PRO A 439 -10.10 16.63 12.69
N MET A 440 -9.35 17.51 12.01
CA MET A 440 -9.08 18.86 12.51
C MET A 440 -10.37 19.66 12.76
N VAL A 441 -11.25 19.75 11.76
CA VAL A 441 -12.49 20.52 11.85
C VAL A 441 -13.50 19.85 12.78
N PHE A 442 -13.70 18.54 12.63
CA PHE A 442 -14.78 17.85 13.32
C PHE A 442 -14.41 17.41 14.73
N PHE A 443 -13.17 17.04 15.05
CA PHE A 443 -12.80 16.62 16.41
C PHE A 443 -12.24 17.75 17.29
N MET A 444 -12.20 18.99 16.80
CA MET A 444 -11.87 20.15 17.65
C MET A 444 -12.95 20.37 18.74
N SER A 445 -14.22 20.37 18.36
CA SER A 445 -15.34 20.57 19.30
C SER A 445 -15.51 19.38 20.25
N ARG A 446 -15.91 19.65 21.49
CA ARG A 446 -16.24 18.62 22.49
C ARG A 446 -17.45 17.79 22.08
N ASP A 447 -18.48 18.43 21.54
CA ASP A 447 -19.80 17.81 21.31
C ASP A 447 -19.76 16.77 20.19
N THR A 448 -19.00 17.07 19.13
CA THR A 448 -18.78 16.15 18.01
C THR A 448 -18.02 14.90 18.44
N LYS A 449 -17.10 15.01 19.40
CA LYS A 449 -16.37 13.87 20.00
C LYS A 449 -17.22 13.03 20.96
N ARG A 450 -18.44 13.47 21.31
CA ARG A 450 -19.39 12.70 22.13
C ARG A 450 -20.55 12.14 21.30
N SER A 451 -20.80 12.72 20.14
CA SER A 451 -21.88 12.30 19.24
C SER A 451 -21.49 11.07 18.42
N ALA A 452 -22.20 9.96 18.66
CA ALA A 452 -21.97 8.71 17.94
C ALA A 452 -22.13 8.86 16.41
N GLY A 453 -23.04 9.72 15.94
CA GLY A 453 -23.26 9.92 14.50
C GLY A 453 -22.03 10.51 13.81
N TYR A 454 -21.49 11.62 14.34
CA TYR A 454 -20.29 12.24 13.78
C TYR A 454 -19.07 11.33 13.88
N LEU A 455 -18.89 10.64 15.00
CA LEU A 455 -17.77 9.71 15.19
C LEU A 455 -17.79 8.56 14.16
N ILE A 456 -18.97 8.03 13.82
CA ILE A 456 -19.10 6.99 12.81
C ILE A 456 -18.72 7.53 11.43
N VAL A 457 -19.30 8.66 11.02
CA VAL A 457 -19.08 9.22 9.67
C VAL A 457 -17.62 9.61 9.49
N ILE A 458 -17.06 10.39 10.42
CA ILE A 458 -15.68 10.89 10.32
C ILE A 458 -14.69 9.74 10.55
N GLY A 459 -14.97 8.82 11.47
CA GLY A 459 -14.12 7.66 11.67
C GLY A 459 -14.06 6.75 10.43
N LEU A 460 -15.17 6.53 9.72
CA LEU A 460 -15.17 5.77 8.45
C LEU A 460 -14.39 6.50 7.35
N LEU A 461 -14.53 7.83 7.28
CA LEU A 461 -13.78 8.65 6.32
C LEU A 461 -12.27 8.56 6.55
N ILE A 462 -11.81 8.70 7.80
CA ILE A 462 -10.39 8.56 8.16
C ILE A 462 -9.91 7.11 7.97
N PHE A 463 -10.77 6.12 8.23
CA PHE A 463 -10.44 4.71 8.01
C PHE A 463 -10.15 4.42 6.54
N ILE A 464 -10.99 4.93 5.63
CA ILE A 464 -10.79 4.81 4.18
C ILE A 464 -9.56 5.62 3.76
N GLY A 465 -9.35 6.81 4.33
CA GLY A 465 -8.15 7.60 4.11
C GLY A 465 -6.86 6.84 4.46
N HIS A 466 -6.81 6.15 5.60
CA HIS A 466 -5.63 5.32 5.93
C HIS A 466 -5.50 4.04 5.10
N TRP A 467 -6.60 3.52 4.55
CA TRP A 467 -6.47 2.46 3.56
C TRP A 467 -5.79 2.97 2.27
N PHE A 468 -6.18 4.15 1.79
CA PHE A 468 -5.52 4.83 0.67
C PHE A 468 -4.08 5.24 0.99
N ASP A 469 -3.76 5.54 2.25
CA ASP A 469 -2.39 5.77 2.70
C ASP A 469 -1.52 4.52 2.45
N VAL A 470 -1.96 3.34 2.91
CA VAL A 470 -1.24 2.08 2.64
C VAL A 470 -1.20 1.76 1.14
N PHE A 471 -2.28 2.04 0.42
CA PHE A 471 -2.31 1.91 -1.04
C PHE A 471 -1.22 2.75 -1.71
N ASN A 472 -1.09 4.04 -1.34
CA ASN A 472 -0.06 4.95 -1.86
C ASN A 472 1.36 4.56 -1.44
N MET A 473 1.54 3.85 -0.34
CA MET A 473 2.85 3.34 0.05
C MET A 473 3.30 2.16 -0.84
N VAL A 474 2.37 1.31 -1.30
CA VAL A 474 2.69 0.05 -2.02
C VAL A 474 2.54 0.16 -3.54
N MET A 475 1.46 0.76 -4.03
CA MET A 475 1.11 0.70 -5.46
C MET A 475 2.11 1.38 -6.38
N PRO A 476 2.60 2.60 -6.10
CA PRO A 476 3.56 3.27 -6.98
C PRO A 476 4.86 2.46 -7.16
N GLY A 477 5.31 1.76 -6.11
CA GLY A 477 6.53 0.93 -6.17
C GLY A 477 6.34 -0.42 -6.84
N THR A 478 5.11 -0.85 -7.12
CA THR A 478 4.82 -2.18 -7.71
C THR A 478 4.19 -2.11 -9.09
N LEU A 479 3.39 -1.08 -9.35
CA LEU A 479 2.64 -0.88 -10.59
C LEU A 479 3.06 0.37 -11.36
N PHE A 480 3.93 1.21 -10.79
CA PHE A 480 4.32 2.49 -11.38
C PHE A 480 3.10 3.34 -11.75
N ASP A 481 2.87 3.64 -13.01
CA ASP A 481 1.74 4.39 -13.55
C ASP A 481 0.50 3.52 -13.87
N GLN A 482 0.61 2.19 -13.84
CA GLN A 482 -0.45 1.24 -14.23
C GLN A 482 -1.49 0.94 -13.13
N TRP A 483 -1.81 1.92 -12.30
CA TRP A 483 -2.79 1.71 -11.23
C TRP A 483 -4.21 2.02 -11.68
N GLU A 484 -5.16 1.25 -11.15
CA GLU A 484 -6.58 1.55 -11.27
C GLU A 484 -7.29 1.20 -9.97
N LEU A 485 -8.35 1.93 -9.66
CA LEU A 485 -9.31 1.55 -8.62
C LEU A 485 -10.46 0.78 -9.27
N GLY A 486 -10.26 -0.52 -9.42
CA GLY A 486 -11.24 -1.43 -10.02
C GLY A 486 -12.02 -2.25 -9.00
N LEU A 487 -12.77 -3.22 -9.53
CA LEU A 487 -13.53 -4.19 -8.74
C LEU A 487 -12.61 -5.10 -7.91
N LEU A 488 -11.37 -5.28 -8.33
CA LEU A 488 -10.38 -6.10 -7.64
C LEU A 488 -9.94 -5.47 -6.31
N GLU A 489 -9.57 -4.20 -6.34
CA GLU A 489 -9.12 -3.41 -5.18
C GLU A 489 -10.25 -3.31 -4.14
N LEU A 490 -11.45 -2.91 -4.59
CA LEU A 490 -12.63 -2.78 -3.74
C LEU A 490 -13.12 -4.14 -3.22
N GLY A 491 -13.10 -5.16 -4.07
CA GLY A 491 -13.49 -6.52 -3.72
C GLY A 491 -12.60 -7.11 -2.63
N MET A 492 -11.28 -6.96 -2.77
CA MET A 492 -10.33 -7.37 -1.72
C MET A 492 -10.53 -6.60 -0.42
N PHE A 493 -10.70 -5.28 -0.48
CA PHE A 493 -10.96 -4.49 0.73
C PHE A 493 -12.22 -4.97 1.47
N MET A 494 -13.32 -5.18 0.76
CA MET A 494 -14.58 -5.68 1.35
C MET A 494 -14.45 -7.10 1.89
N LEU A 495 -13.75 -7.98 1.18
CA LEU A 495 -13.50 -9.36 1.61
C LEU A 495 -12.77 -9.39 2.95
N PHE A 496 -11.67 -8.63 3.05
CA PHE A 496 -10.89 -8.54 4.27
C PHE A 496 -11.67 -7.86 5.39
N LEU A 497 -12.37 -6.76 5.12
CA LEU A 497 -13.17 -6.05 6.11
C LEU A 497 -14.25 -6.95 6.72
N GLY A 498 -15.02 -7.65 5.89
CA GLY A 498 -16.07 -8.56 6.35
C GLY A 498 -15.50 -9.70 7.21
N THR A 499 -14.42 -10.33 6.74
CA THR A 499 -13.75 -11.44 7.45
C THR A 499 -13.12 -10.99 8.76
N PHE A 500 -12.50 -9.80 8.76
CA PHE A 500 -11.87 -9.20 9.92
C PHE A 500 -12.90 -8.90 11.00
N VAL A 501 -13.94 -8.13 10.67
CA VAL A 501 -15.00 -7.74 11.63
C VAL A 501 -15.72 -8.98 12.17
N TYR A 502 -16.03 -9.96 11.33
CA TYR A 502 -16.60 -11.23 11.79
C TYR A 502 -15.72 -11.93 12.83
N THR A 503 -14.41 -11.99 12.57
CA THR A 503 -13.44 -12.62 13.46
C THR A 503 -13.33 -11.88 14.79
N VAL A 504 -13.34 -10.55 14.77
CA VAL A 504 -13.34 -9.70 15.96
C VAL A 504 -14.59 -9.95 16.80
N LEU A 505 -15.79 -9.87 16.21
CA LEU A 505 -17.05 -10.11 16.92
C LEU A 505 -17.11 -11.53 17.51
N ARG A 506 -16.59 -12.53 16.78
CA ARG A 506 -16.47 -13.92 17.24
C ARG A 506 -15.44 -14.10 18.35
N ALA A 507 -14.39 -13.28 18.39
CA ALA A 507 -13.42 -13.30 19.48
C ALA A 507 -14.03 -12.69 20.75
N ILE A 508 -14.74 -11.56 20.60
CA ILE A 508 -15.43 -10.86 21.69
C ILE A 508 -16.51 -11.75 22.31
N SER A 509 -17.25 -12.53 21.50
CA SER A 509 -18.31 -13.43 22.03
C SER A 509 -17.80 -14.60 22.86
N LYS A 510 -16.48 -14.85 22.91
CA LYS A 510 -15.88 -15.97 23.66
C LYS A 510 -15.48 -15.61 25.08
N ALA A 511 -15.64 -14.35 25.50
CA ALA A 511 -15.29 -13.87 26.82
C ALA A 511 -16.31 -12.84 27.32
N PRO A 512 -16.48 -12.70 28.64
CA PRO A 512 -17.29 -11.62 29.19
C PRO A 512 -16.69 -10.26 28.83
N LEU A 513 -17.54 -9.29 28.46
CA LEU A 513 -17.11 -7.96 28.03
C LEU A 513 -16.45 -7.11 29.12
N LEU A 514 -16.71 -7.44 30.38
CA LEU A 514 -16.16 -6.73 31.54
C LEU A 514 -15.13 -7.63 32.22
N GLN A 515 -13.92 -7.13 32.41
CA GLN A 515 -12.91 -7.76 33.28
C GLN A 515 -13.34 -7.56 34.73
N LYS A 516 -13.69 -8.63 35.44
CA LYS A 516 -14.39 -8.51 36.74
C LYS A 516 -13.47 -8.09 37.88
N ASN A 517 -12.22 -8.54 37.84
CA ASN A 517 -11.28 -8.42 38.95
C ASN A 517 -10.15 -7.42 38.66
N HIS A 518 -10.29 -6.60 37.63
CA HIS A 518 -9.25 -5.62 37.29
C HIS A 518 -9.16 -4.54 38.39
N PRO A 519 -7.95 -4.19 38.89
CA PRO A 519 -7.80 -3.28 40.03
C PRO A 519 -8.48 -1.90 39.84
N TYR A 520 -8.39 -1.35 38.63
CA TYR A 520 -8.95 -0.04 38.27
C TYR A 520 -10.38 -0.09 37.71
N LEU A 521 -11.10 -1.20 37.88
CA LEU A 521 -12.43 -1.37 37.30
C LEU A 521 -13.45 -0.36 37.82
N GLU A 522 -13.49 -0.14 39.14
CA GLU A 522 -14.46 0.76 39.75
C GLU A 522 -14.21 2.22 39.37
N GLU A 523 -12.94 2.63 39.27
CA GLU A 523 -12.56 3.95 38.74
C GLU A 523 -13.06 4.13 37.30
N SER A 524 -12.84 3.13 36.43
CA SER A 524 -13.30 3.16 35.05
C SER A 524 -14.82 3.29 34.94
N LYS A 525 -15.60 2.57 35.75
CA LYS A 525 -17.08 2.66 35.73
C LYS A 525 -17.59 4.04 36.12
N HIS A 526 -16.88 4.74 37.01
CA HIS A 526 -17.24 6.07 37.50
C HIS A 526 -16.47 7.20 36.78
N HIS A 527 -15.81 6.88 35.67
CA HIS A 527 -15.02 7.85 34.92
C HIS A 527 -15.89 8.94 34.30
N GLU A 528 -15.64 10.21 34.61
CA GLU A 528 -16.37 11.36 34.06
C GLU A 528 -15.39 12.46 33.60
N PHE A 529 -15.72 13.09 32.46
CA PHE A 529 -14.93 14.17 31.84
C PHE A 529 -15.80 15.17 31.06
#